data_AF-A0A965UH07-F1
#
_entry.id   AF-A0A965UH07-F1
#
_cell.length_a   1.000
_cell.length_b   1.000
_cell.length_c   1.000
_cell.angle_alpha   90.00
_cell.angle_beta   90.00
_cell.angle_gamma   90.00
#
_symmetry.space_group_name_H-M   'P 1'
#
loop_
_entity.id
_entity.type
_entity.pdbx_description
1 polymer ?
#
loop_
_entity_poly.entity_id
_entity_poly.type
_entity_poly.pdbx_seq_one_letter_code
_entity_poly.pdbx_strand_id
1 'polypeptide(L)'
;MKTKIIETIFPPVCGILAVFAVLALYNLIVRRGDAFSYPDRGFFNLVIPAATLIALIVQYTLALPLWKRFQLNQKVMGMGLIEFTTFVCLFSGMFFGFVFWEPGDGIGELLFITLTGVVAFAVYWAMNLLTLKWLEKYRN
;
A
#
# COMPACT_ATOMS: atom_id res chain seq x y z
N MET A 1 14.16 -8.70 19.91
CA MET A 1 13.41 -9.52 18.93
C MET A 1 11.95 -9.12 18.82
N LYS A 2 11.19 -9.01 19.92
CA LYS A 2 9.76 -8.62 19.89
C LYS A 2 9.48 -7.32 19.12
N THR A 3 10.30 -6.28 19.32
CA THR A 3 10.15 -4.98 18.63
C THR A 3 10.30 -5.08 17.11
N LYS A 4 11.28 -5.86 16.61
CA LYS A 4 11.47 -6.08 15.16
C LYS A 4 10.27 -6.80 14.53
N ILE A 5 9.68 -7.75 15.25
CA ILE A 5 8.48 -8.47 14.78
C ILE A 5 7.30 -7.50 14.67
N ILE A 6 7.10 -6.64 15.68
CA ILE A 6 6.03 -5.63 15.67
C ILE A 6 6.22 -4.63 14.52
N GLU A 7 7.45 -4.10 14.33
CA GLU A 7 7.80 -3.20 13.22
C GLU A 7 7.60 -3.84 11.83
N THR A 8 7.69 -5.16 11.75
CA THR A 8 7.50 -5.91 10.50
C THR A 8 6.02 -6.22 10.22
N ILE A 9 5.21 -6.47 11.25
CA ILE A 9 3.83 -6.93 11.07
C ILE A 9 2.83 -5.78 11.19
N PHE A 10 2.97 -4.94 12.20
CA PHE A 10 1.95 -3.96 12.56
C PHE A 10 1.76 -2.86 11.51
N PRO A 11 2.82 -2.22 10.97
CA PRO A 11 2.64 -1.18 9.95
C PRO A 11 1.99 -1.68 8.65
N PRO A 12 2.39 -2.84 8.07
CA PRO A 12 1.70 -3.37 6.90
C PRO A 12 0.23 -3.71 7.15
N VAL A 13 -0.11 -4.27 8.32
CA VAL A 13 -1.50 -4.56 8.69
C VAL A 13 -2.32 -3.28 8.77
N CYS A 14 -1.81 -2.22 9.43
CA CYS A 14 -2.47 -0.92 9.46
C CYS A 14 -2.64 -0.32 8.06
N GLY A 15 -1.63 -0.43 7.19
CA GLY A 15 -1.70 0.02 5.81
C GLY A 15 -2.78 -0.70 5.01
N ILE A 16 -2.85 -2.04 5.10
CA ILE A 16 -3.85 -2.86 4.40
C ILE A 16 -5.27 -2.51 4.87
N LEU A 17 -5.47 -2.41 6.19
CA LEU A 17 -6.76 -2.05 6.76
C LEU A 17 -7.22 -0.65 6.32
N ALA A 18 -6.29 0.30 6.21
CA ALA A 18 -6.60 1.65 5.74
C ALA A 18 -7.02 1.66 4.26
N VAL A 19 -6.36 0.87 3.41
CA VAL A 19 -6.78 0.71 2.01
C VAL A 19 -8.18 0.11 1.93
N PHE A 20 -8.47 -0.94 2.70
CA PHE A 20 -9.82 -1.51 2.73
C PHE A 20 -10.86 -0.54 3.25
N ALA A 21 -10.55 0.27 4.26
CA ALA A 21 -11.46 1.31 4.73
C ALA A 21 -11.77 2.34 3.64
N VAL A 22 -10.76 2.81 2.90
CA VAL A 22 -10.94 3.76 1.80
C VAL A 22 -11.78 3.15 0.67
N LEU A 23 -11.49 1.91 0.28
CA LEU A 23 -12.26 1.20 -0.74
C LEU A 23 -13.72 0.95 -0.31
N ALA A 24 -13.94 0.61 0.96
CA ALA A 24 -15.27 0.43 1.52
C ALA A 24 -16.08 1.74 1.54
N LEU A 25 -15.44 2.84 1.94
CA LEU A 25 -16.04 4.18 1.90
C LEU A 25 -16.39 4.60 0.47
N TYR A 26 -15.47 4.37 -0.48
CA TYR A 26 -15.72 4.64 -1.90
C TYR A 26 -16.94 3.85 -2.41
N ASN A 27 -17.02 2.55 -2.10
CA ASN A 27 -18.16 1.72 -2.49
C ASN A 27 -19.48 2.22 -1.89
N LEU A 28 -19.49 2.59 -0.61
CA LEU A 28 -20.68 3.12 0.07
C LEU A 28 -21.14 4.44 -0.55
N ILE A 29 -20.23 5.37 -0.80
CA ILE A 29 -20.55 6.73 -1.25
C ILE A 29 -20.90 6.76 -2.74
N VAL A 30 -20.10 6.09 -3.58
CA VAL A 30 -20.19 6.21 -5.04
C VAL A 30 -21.06 5.12 -5.64
N ARG A 31 -20.96 3.89 -5.13
CA ARG A 31 -21.66 2.71 -5.66
C ARG A 31 -22.83 2.26 -4.77
N ARG A 32 -23.23 3.06 -3.77
CA ARG A 32 -24.37 2.76 -2.87
C ARG A 32 -24.32 1.37 -2.22
N GLY A 33 -23.11 0.82 -2.04
CA GLY A 33 -22.90 -0.51 -1.44
C GLY A 33 -22.98 -1.69 -2.41
N ASP A 34 -23.23 -1.47 -3.70
CA ASP A 34 -23.37 -2.54 -4.70
C ASP A 34 -22.06 -3.31 -4.97
N ALA A 35 -20.88 -2.69 -4.87
CA ALA A 35 -19.65 -3.33 -5.38
C ALA A 35 -19.14 -4.55 -4.60
N PHE A 36 -19.71 -4.85 -3.43
CA PHE A 36 -19.42 -6.09 -2.68
C PHE A 36 -20.55 -7.11 -2.77
N SER A 37 -21.61 -6.83 -3.54
CA SER A 37 -22.79 -7.70 -3.65
C SER A 37 -22.52 -8.98 -4.43
N TYR A 38 -21.46 -9.01 -5.27
CA TYR A 38 -20.93 -10.22 -5.86
C TYR A 38 -19.62 -10.65 -5.17
N PRO A 39 -19.53 -11.86 -4.61
CA PRO A 39 -18.31 -12.33 -3.99
C PRO A 39 -17.30 -12.65 -5.08
N ASP A 40 -16.35 -11.74 -5.29
CA ASP A 40 -15.21 -11.97 -6.16
C ASP A 40 -14.23 -12.91 -5.42
N ARG A 41 -14.59 -14.20 -5.38
CA ARG A 41 -13.94 -15.21 -4.53
C ARG A 41 -12.44 -15.30 -4.78
N GLY A 42 -12.00 -15.05 -6.01
CA GLY A 42 -10.58 -15.02 -6.38
C GLY A 42 -9.83 -13.86 -5.71
N PHE A 43 -10.43 -12.67 -5.68
CA PHE A 43 -9.83 -11.50 -5.04
C PHE A 43 -9.59 -11.72 -3.55
N PHE A 44 -10.62 -12.18 -2.82
CA PHE A 44 -10.51 -12.36 -1.37
C PHE A 44 -9.69 -13.58 -0.96
N ASN A 45 -9.72 -14.68 -1.72
CA ASN A 45 -9.03 -15.93 -1.34
C ASN A 45 -7.59 -16.02 -1.83
N LEU A 46 -7.22 -15.30 -2.90
CA LEU A 46 -5.88 -15.39 -3.50
C LEU A 46 -5.15 -14.05 -3.49
N VAL A 47 -5.78 -12.98 -4.00
CA VAL A 47 -5.11 -11.69 -4.18
C VAL A 47 -4.78 -11.06 -2.82
N ILE A 48 -5.74 -11.01 -1.88
CA ILE A 48 -5.51 -10.41 -0.56
C ILE A 48 -4.42 -11.14 0.25
N PRO A 49 -4.46 -12.48 0.40
CA PRO A 49 -3.40 -13.20 1.11
C PRO A 49 -2.03 -13.04 0.46
N ALA A 50 -1.95 -13.14 -0.88
CA ALA A 50 -0.69 -12.96 -1.60
C ALA A 50 -0.13 -11.54 -1.43
N ALA A 51 -0.98 -10.52 -1.60
CA ALA A 51 -0.58 -9.12 -1.40
C ALA A 51 -0.12 -8.87 0.05
N THR A 52 -0.76 -9.50 1.04
CA THR A 52 -0.36 -9.40 2.45
C THR A 52 1.02 -10.01 2.69
N LEU A 53 1.29 -11.20 2.14
CA LEU A 53 2.61 -11.83 2.25
C LEU A 53 3.70 -10.98 1.57
N ILE A 54 3.42 -10.48 0.37
CA ILE A 54 4.32 -9.58 -0.35
C ILE A 54 4.59 -8.31 0.48
N ALA A 55 3.56 -7.71 1.06
CA ALA A 55 3.69 -6.52 1.89
C ALA A 55 4.59 -6.77 3.12
N LEU A 56 4.47 -7.94 3.77
CA LEU A 56 5.34 -8.31 4.89
C LEU A 56 6.80 -8.51 4.45
N ILE A 57 7.02 -9.14 3.30
CA ILE A 57 8.37 -9.33 2.74
C ILE A 57 9.00 -7.97 2.38
N VAL A 58 8.25 -7.10 1.70
CA VAL A 58 8.67 -5.74 1.35
C VAL A 58 8.96 -4.92 2.61
N GLN A 59 8.13 -5.06 3.65
CA GLN A 59 8.35 -4.38 4.93
C GLN A 59 9.69 -4.75 5.54
N TYR A 60 9.97 -6.05 5.61
CA TYR A 60 11.19 -6.55 6.23
C TYR A 60 12.44 -6.23 5.41
N THR A 61 12.38 -6.44 4.10
CA THR A 61 13.55 -6.37 3.21
C THR A 61 13.86 -4.95 2.72
N LEU A 62 12.84 -4.11 2.56
CA LEU A 62 12.99 -2.77 1.98
C LEU A 62 12.55 -1.68 2.95
N ALA A 63 11.30 -1.70 3.43
CA ALA A 63 10.75 -0.57 4.18
C ALA A 63 11.53 -0.29 5.47
N LEU A 64 11.82 -1.30 6.30
CA LEU A 64 12.55 -1.12 7.55
C LEU A 64 14.01 -0.66 7.34
N PRO A 65 14.81 -1.27 6.44
CA PRO A 65 16.15 -0.75 6.13
C PRO A 65 16.15 0.68 5.59
N LEU A 66 15.22 1.01 4.70
CA LEU A 66 15.12 2.35 4.11
C LEU A 66 14.67 3.37 5.15
N TRP A 67 13.69 3.03 5.98
CA TRP A 67 13.23 3.86 7.08
C TRP A 67 14.39 4.28 8.00
N LYS A 68 15.22 3.32 8.42
CA LYS A 68 16.40 3.60 9.25
C LYS A 68 17.40 4.55 8.57
N ARG A 69 17.58 4.44 7.26
CA ARG A 69 18.43 5.40 6.51
C ARG A 69 17.82 6.79 6.51
N PHE A 70 16.52 6.90 6.26
CA PHE A 70 15.83 8.19 6.28
C PHE A 70 15.85 8.86 7.65
N GLN A 71 15.76 8.09 8.74
CA GLN A 71 15.93 8.62 10.10
C GLN A 71 17.31 9.23 10.36
N LEU A 72 18.34 8.72 9.69
CA LEU A 72 19.70 9.27 9.74
C LEU A 72 19.89 10.43 8.75
N ASN A 73 18.79 10.99 8.22
CA ASN A 73 18.77 12.01 7.16
C ASN A 73 19.55 11.61 5.90
N GLN A 74 19.73 10.30 5.66
CA GLN A 74 20.38 9.81 4.47
C GLN A 74 19.38 9.76 3.31
N LYS A 75 19.81 10.26 2.16
CA LYS A 75 19.06 10.14 0.90
C LYS A 75 19.20 8.73 0.34
N VAL A 76 18.15 8.25 -0.30
CA VAL A 76 18.14 6.96 -1.03
C VAL A 76 18.00 7.28 -2.50
N MET A 77 18.98 6.88 -3.32
CA MET A 77 19.03 7.24 -4.76
C MET A 77 18.93 8.77 -5.00
N GLY A 78 19.52 9.58 -4.11
CA GLY A 78 19.45 11.05 -4.18
C GLY A 78 18.12 11.66 -3.74
N MET A 79 17.12 10.83 -3.41
CA MET A 79 15.78 11.26 -3.01
C MET A 79 15.61 11.30 -1.48
N GLY A 80 14.81 12.25 -1.02
CA GLY A 80 14.29 12.28 0.35
C GLY A 80 13.16 11.26 0.56
N LEU A 81 12.69 11.10 1.81
CA LEU A 81 11.63 10.16 2.16
C LEU A 81 10.37 10.37 1.31
N ILE A 82 9.88 11.63 1.22
CA ILE A 82 8.65 11.96 0.49
C ILE A 82 8.81 11.66 -1.00
N GLU A 83 9.88 12.15 -1.62
CA GLU A 83 10.16 11.93 -3.05
C GLU A 83 10.25 10.43 -3.38
N PHE A 84 10.97 9.67 -2.56
CA PHE A 84 11.12 8.24 -2.73
C PHE A 84 9.78 7.51 -2.59
N THR A 85 9.00 7.83 -1.55
CA THR A 85 7.68 7.21 -1.35
C THR A 85 6.70 7.59 -2.46
N THR A 86 6.69 8.83 -2.93
CA THR A 86 5.89 9.26 -4.09
C THR A 86 6.27 8.45 -5.32
N PHE A 87 7.56 8.28 -5.59
CA PHE A 87 8.04 7.45 -6.69
C PHE A 87 7.55 6.01 -6.57
N VAL A 88 7.67 5.40 -5.39
CA VAL A 88 7.17 4.03 -5.14
C VAL A 88 5.66 3.95 -5.39
N CYS A 89 4.87 4.89 -4.88
CA CYS A 89 3.42 4.89 -5.09
C CYS A 89 3.03 5.00 -6.57
N LEU A 90 3.71 5.87 -7.32
CA LEU A 90 3.47 6.02 -8.77
C LEU A 90 3.82 4.73 -9.52
N PHE A 91 5.01 4.17 -9.28
CA PHE A 91 5.45 2.93 -9.94
C PHE A 91 4.56 1.74 -9.60
N SER A 92 4.22 1.56 -8.32
CA SER A 92 3.33 0.49 -7.89
C SER A 92 1.92 0.67 -8.45
N GLY A 93 1.40 1.89 -8.51
CA GLY A 93 0.10 2.18 -9.12
C GLY A 93 0.07 1.92 -10.62
N MET A 94 1.12 2.30 -11.36
CA MET A 94 1.26 1.97 -12.78
C MET A 94 1.35 0.46 -13.01
N PHE A 95 2.21 -0.24 -12.25
CA PHE A 95 2.32 -1.69 -12.33
C PHE A 95 0.99 -2.38 -12.05
N PHE A 96 0.25 -1.92 -11.04
CA PHE A 96 -1.08 -2.41 -10.73
C PHE A 96 -2.06 -2.17 -11.88
N GLY A 97 -2.07 -0.97 -12.45
CA GLY A 97 -2.84 -0.64 -13.66
C GLY A 97 -2.59 -1.64 -14.78
N PHE A 98 -1.33 -1.89 -15.12
CA PHE A 98 -0.97 -2.83 -16.19
C PHE A 98 -1.32 -4.30 -15.89
N VAL A 99 -1.25 -4.72 -14.64
CA VAL A 99 -1.54 -6.12 -14.25
C VAL A 99 -3.04 -6.42 -14.27
N PHE A 100 -3.88 -5.45 -13.88
CA PHE A 100 -5.32 -5.64 -13.75
C PHE A 100 -6.14 -5.08 -14.92
N TRP A 101 -5.50 -4.40 -15.88
CA TRP A 101 -6.17 -3.88 -17.06
C TRP A 101 -6.37 -4.97 -18.12
N GLU A 102 -7.59 -5.07 -18.64
CA GLU A 102 -7.90 -5.87 -19.81
C GLU A 102 -7.82 -5.01 -21.08
N PRO A 103 -7.07 -5.40 -22.12
CA PRO A 103 -6.93 -4.60 -23.34
C PRO A 103 -8.24 -4.24 -24.04
N GLY A 104 -9.31 -5.02 -23.79
CA GLY A 104 -10.64 -4.81 -24.33
C GLY A 104 -11.38 -3.60 -23.74
N ASP A 105 -11.03 -3.15 -22.54
CA ASP A 105 -11.73 -2.07 -21.81
C ASP A 105 -11.26 -0.66 -22.22
N GLY A 106 -10.22 -0.59 -23.05
CA GLY A 106 -9.68 0.66 -23.57
C GLY A 106 -8.78 1.42 -22.58
N ILE A 107 -8.15 2.49 -23.07
CA ILE A 107 -7.13 3.25 -22.32
C ILE A 107 -7.74 4.02 -21.13
N GLY A 108 -9.02 4.40 -21.22
CA GLY A 108 -9.71 5.09 -20.13
C GLY A 108 -9.76 4.25 -18.85
N GLU A 109 -10.04 2.95 -18.99
CA GLU A 109 -10.06 2.02 -17.86
C GLU A 109 -8.65 1.80 -17.28
N LEU A 110 -7.62 1.69 -18.13
CA LEU A 110 -6.22 1.60 -17.69
C LEU A 110 -5.84 2.79 -16.81
N LEU A 111 -6.20 4.01 -17.22
CA LEU A 111 -5.93 5.23 -16.45
C LEU A 111 -6.69 5.22 -15.12
N PHE A 112 -7.95 4.79 -15.12
CA PHE A 112 -8.77 4.71 -13.91
C PHE A 112 -8.23 3.70 -12.89
N ILE A 113 -7.90 2.48 -13.34
CA ILE A 113 -7.31 1.43 -12.49
C ILE A 113 -5.94 1.89 -11.97
N THR A 114 -5.11 2.50 -12.82
CA THR A 114 -3.80 3.03 -12.43
C THR A 114 -3.95 4.09 -11.34
N LEU A 115 -4.85 5.06 -11.51
CA LEU A 115 -5.07 6.13 -10.54
C LEU A 115 -5.57 5.56 -9.21
N THR A 116 -6.50 4.60 -9.27
CA THR A 116 -7.00 3.87 -8.10
C THR A 116 -5.85 3.15 -7.38
N GLY A 117 -4.96 2.49 -8.12
CA GLY A 117 -3.75 1.87 -7.60
C GLY A 117 -2.83 2.88 -6.92
N VAL A 118 -2.52 4.01 -7.56
CA VAL A 118 -1.67 5.07 -6.99
C VAL A 118 -2.24 5.57 -5.67
N VAL A 119 -3.55 5.84 -5.60
CA VAL A 119 -4.22 6.29 -4.37
C VAL A 119 -4.15 5.21 -3.29
N ALA A 120 -4.43 3.95 -3.64
CA ALA A 120 -4.34 2.84 -2.70
C ALA A 120 -2.92 2.68 -2.13
N PHE A 121 -1.89 2.72 -2.97
CA PHE A 121 -0.49 2.65 -2.52
C PHE A 121 -0.08 3.87 -1.69
N ALA A 122 -0.58 5.06 -2.02
CA ALA A 122 -0.33 6.27 -1.23
C ALA A 122 -0.93 6.15 0.18
N VAL A 123 -2.18 5.69 0.29
CA VAL A 123 -2.84 5.43 1.58
C VAL A 123 -2.08 4.37 2.38
N TYR A 124 -1.71 3.26 1.72
CA TYR A 124 -0.95 2.18 2.34
C TYR A 124 0.39 2.69 2.91
N TRP A 125 1.20 3.36 2.09
CA TRP A 125 2.52 3.83 2.51
C TRP A 125 2.43 4.94 3.54
N ALA A 126 1.49 5.87 3.42
CA ALA A 126 1.28 6.90 4.43
C ALA A 126 0.99 6.27 5.80
N MET A 127 0.07 5.30 5.86
CA MET A 127 -0.26 4.62 7.10
C MET A 127 0.89 3.78 7.62
N ASN A 128 1.60 3.06 6.76
CA ASN A 128 2.78 2.28 7.14
C ASN A 128 3.86 3.18 7.80
N LEU A 129 4.23 4.29 7.15
CA LEU A 129 5.23 5.23 7.66
C LEU A 129 4.78 5.95 8.94
N LEU A 130 3.49 6.32 9.03
CA LEU A 130 2.91 6.92 10.24
C LEU A 130 2.95 5.94 11.41
N THR A 131 2.60 4.67 11.19
CA THR A 131 2.66 3.63 12.23
C THR A 131 4.10 3.37 12.66
N LEU A 132 5.07 3.36 11.74
CA LEU A 132 6.49 3.26 12.10
C LEU A 132 6.93 4.43 12.98
N LYS A 133 6.64 5.67 12.57
CA LYS A 133 6.94 6.87 13.35
C LYS A 133 6.28 6.85 14.73
N TRP A 134 5.04 6.35 14.81
CA TRP A 134 4.32 6.20 16.07
C TRP A 134 4.99 5.19 16.99
N LEU A 135 5.30 3.98 16.50
CA LEU A 135 5.98 2.95 17.29
C LEU A 135 7.31 3.43 17.88
N GLU A 136 8.05 4.26 17.15
CA GLU A 136 9.31 4.85 17.62
C GLU A 136 9.12 5.84 18.76
N LYS A 137 8.07 6.67 18.69
CA LYS A 137 7.74 7.60 19.77
C LYS A 137 7.46 6.89 21.10
N TYR A 138 6.92 5.67 21.08
CA TYR A 138 6.66 4.89 22.29
C TYR A 138 7.84 4.00 22.71
N ARG A 139 8.92 3.95 21.92
CA ARG A 139 10.13 3.18 22.23
C ARG A 139 11.16 4.01 23.00
N ASN A 140 11.15 5.32 22.80
CA ASN A 140 12.02 6.29 23.47
C ASN A 140 11.29 6.92 24.66
#